data_AF-A0A7W8M7R2-F1
#
_entry.id   AF-A0A7W8M7R2-F1
#
_cell.length_a   1.000
_cell.length_b   1.000
_cell.length_c   1.000
_cell.angle_alpha   90.00
_cell.angle_beta   90.00
_cell.angle_gamma   90.00
#
_symmetry.space_group_name_H-M   'P 1'
#
loop_
_entity.id
_entity.type
_entity.pdbx_description
1 polymer ?
#
loop_
_entity_poly.entity_id
_entity_poly.type
_entity_poly.pdbx_seq_one_letter_code
_entity_poly.pdbx_strand_id
1 'polypeptide(L)'
;MLDVIEWRRLEALVEALYRQVGFETRAQSHGADGGVDVWLHARQAPEKPLGVVQCKHHRKPVGVDKVPELRGVMAAHGVGRGQFFSTAGFTPDAEAFARTNGINTLDGAGLLKLIQRRTAQQQAELLAVATEDEYWRPTCASCGVKMIERTPREGGRAFWGCGNYPRCRSTLPMRAERPRRADAERMPAATDIGSG
;
A
#
# COMPACT_ATOMS: atom_id res chain seq x y z
N MET A 1 7.02 -2.98 -11.12
CA MET A 1 7.20 -3.66 -9.81
C MET A 1 6.02 -3.41 -8.88
N LEU A 2 5.62 -2.16 -8.60
CA LEU A 2 4.51 -1.91 -7.69
C LEU A 2 3.15 -2.41 -8.22
N ASP A 3 2.97 -2.50 -9.54
CA ASP A 3 1.71 -2.98 -10.12
C ASP A 3 1.43 -4.47 -9.95
N VAL A 4 2.46 -5.27 -9.60
CA VAL A 4 2.34 -6.73 -9.41
C VAL A 4 2.08 -7.12 -7.96
N ILE A 5 2.26 -6.20 -7.01
CA ILE A 5 1.95 -6.44 -5.60
C ILE A 5 0.52 -5.97 -5.29
N GLU A 6 -0.14 -6.65 -4.37
CA GLU A 6 -1.46 -6.29 -3.90
C GLU A 6 -1.41 -5.12 -2.91
N TRP A 7 -2.57 -4.52 -2.62
CA TRP A 7 -2.64 -3.28 -1.85
C TRP A 7 -2.12 -3.43 -0.42
N ARG A 8 -2.31 -4.58 0.25
CA ARG A 8 -1.73 -4.81 1.59
C ARG A 8 -0.22 -4.97 1.56
N ARG A 9 0.34 -5.52 0.47
CA ARG A 9 1.79 -5.63 0.32
C ARG A 9 2.41 -4.26 0.08
N LEU A 10 1.71 -3.39 -0.64
CA LEU A 10 2.11 -1.99 -0.73
C LEU A 10 2.11 -1.31 0.64
N GLU A 11 1.05 -1.45 1.43
CA GLU A 11 0.97 -0.89 2.78
C GLU A 11 2.11 -1.41 3.66
N ALA A 12 2.37 -2.73 3.65
CA ALA A 12 3.46 -3.35 4.39
C ALA A 12 4.84 -2.84 3.94
N LEU A 13 5.06 -2.69 2.63
CA LEU A 13 6.28 -2.12 2.07
C LEU A 13 6.51 -0.68 2.54
N VAL A 14 5.47 0.15 2.50
CA VAL A 14 5.55 1.55 2.94
C VAL A 14 5.81 1.62 4.45
N GLU A 15 5.15 0.79 5.25
CA GLU A 15 5.41 0.67 6.68
C GLU A 15 6.87 0.27 6.97
N ALA A 16 7.38 -0.77 6.29
CA ALA A 16 8.76 -1.22 6.44
C ALA A 16 9.77 -0.14 6.06
N LEU A 17 9.48 0.65 5.01
CA LEU A 17 10.31 1.79 4.64
C LEU A 17 10.36 2.85 5.75
N TYR A 18 9.25 3.16 6.40
CA TYR A 18 9.22 4.10 7.53
C TYR A 18 9.93 3.55 8.77
N ARG A 19 9.86 2.24 9.01
CA ARG A 19 10.67 1.59 10.05
C ARG A 19 12.17 1.75 9.79
N GLN A 20 12.62 1.58 8.55
CA GLN A 20 14.02 1.81 8.17
C GLN A 20 14.46 3.29 8.31
N VAL A 21 13.51 4.23 8.24
CA VAL A 21 13.79 5.66 8.53
C VAL A 21 13.97 5.92 10.04
N GLY A 22 13.53 5.00 10.90
CA GLY A 22 13.69 5.09 12.35
C GLY A 22 12.40 5.43 13.11
N PHE A 23 11.24 5.38 12.46
CA PHE A 23 9.95 5.50 13.14
C PHE A 23 9.57 4.18 13.80
N GLU A 24 8.88 4.28 14.94
CA GLU A 24 8.01 3.20 15.39
C GLU A 24 6.70 3.29 14.59
N THR A 25 6.26 2.18 14.01
CA THR A 25 5.08 2.13 13.15
C THR A 25 3.99 1.27 13.77
N ARG A 26 2.74 1.69 13.61
CA ARG A 26 1.57 0.91 13.99
C ARG A 26 0.65 0.84 12.79
N ALA A 27 0.67 -0.28 12.08
CA ALA A 27 -0.28 -0.56 11.01
C ALA A 27 -1.69 -0.75 11.57
N GLN A 28 -2.68 -0.30 10.82
CA GLN A 28 -4.07 -0.46 11.20
C GLN A 28 -4.81 -1.29 10.16
N SER A 29 -5.29 -2.45 10.57
CA SER A 29 -6.10 -3.28 9.69
C SER A 29 -7.56 -2.80 9.72
N HIS A 30 -8.15 -2.62 8.53
CA HIS A 30 -9.58 -2.39 8.31
C HIS A 30 -10.14 -1.06 8.84
N GLY A 31 -9.87 0.03 8.12
CA GLY A 31 -10.82 1.15 7.91
C GLY A 31 -11.41 1.90 9.10
N ALA A 32 -10.99 1.59 10.34
CA ALA A 32 -11.55 2.15 11.56
C ALA A 32 -11.25 3.64 11.71
N ASP A 33 -10.07 4.10 11.25
CA ASP A 33 -9.63 5.49 11.43
C ASP A 33 -9.50 6.23 10.09
N GLY A 34 -10.62 6.40 9.37
CA GLY A 34 -10.72 7.34 8.26
C GLY A 34 -9.82 7.07 7.06
N GLY A 35 -9.30 5.84 6.94
CA GLY A 35 -8.43 5.42 5.85
C GLY A 35 -6.93 5.64 6.07
N VAL A 36 -6.47 5.83 7.31
CA VAL A 36 -5.05 5.75 7.65
C VAL A 36 -4.61 4.28 7.68
N ASP A 37 -3.46 4.00 7.05
CA ASP A 37 -2.90 2.65 6.98
C ASP A 37 -1.77 2.46 7.99
N VAL A 38 -0.98 3.52 8.26
CA VAL A 38 0.14 3.48 9.21
C VAL A 38 0.21 4.73 10.07
N TRP A 39 0.31 4.54 11.39
CA TRP A 39 0.65 5.59 12.34
C TRP A 39 2.15 5.61 12.61
N LEU A 40 2.75 6.81 12.58
CA LEU A 40 4.18 7.02 12.81
C LEU A 40 4.40 7.63 14.20
N HIS A 41 5.27 7.01 14.98
CA HIS A 41 5.60 7.42 16.34
C HIS A 41 7.10 7.64 16.49
N ALA A 42 7.49 8.54 17.40
CA ALA A 42 8.88 8.65 17.82
C ALA A 42 9.23 7.45 18.70
N ARG A 43 10.41 6.87 18.49
CA ARG A 43 10.94 5.79 19.34
C ARG A 43 11.01 6.15 20.82
N GLN A 44 11.23 7.44 21.14
CA GLN A 44 11.32 7.92 22.52
C GLN A 44 9.98 8.36 23.11
N ALA A 45 8.91 8.42 22.30
CA ALA A 45 7.58 8.83 22.74
C ALA A 45 6.49 8.06 21.95
N PRO A 46 6.36 6.75 22.19
CA PRO A 46 5.50 5.87 21.38
C PRO A 46 4.01 6.10 21.62
N GLU A 47 3.61 6.81 22.67
CA GLU A 47 2.19 7.04 22.99
C GLU A 47 1.50 8.04 22.07
N LYS A 48 2.24 9.02 21.52
CA LYS A 48 1.66 10.08 20.69
C LYS A 48 2.10 9.95 19.22
N PRO A 49 1.17 9.91 18.25
CA PRO A 49 1.53 9.89 16.85
C PRO A 49 2.19 11.22 16.43
N LEU A 50 3.26 11.11 15.66
CA LEU A 50 3.94 12.22 15.00
C LEU A 50 3.49 12.43 13.57
N GLY A 51 2.96 11.39 12.93
CA GLY A 51 2.59 11.39 11.53
C GLY A 51 1.60 10.27 11.21
N VAL A 52 0.94 10.41 10.06
CA VAL A 52 0.05 9.40 9.50
C VAL A 52 0.44 9.11 8.06
N VAL A 53 0.23 7.87 7.62
CA VAL A 53 0.43 7.44 6.24
C VAL A 53 -0.86 6.84 5.71
N GLN A 54 -1.24 7.26 4.50
CA GLN A 54 -2.30 6.64 3.70
C GLN A 54 -1.72 6.20 2.35
N CYS A 55 -2.14 5.04 1.89
CA CYS A 55 -1.75 4.38 0.66
C CYS A 55 -2.98 4.17 -0.22
N LYS A 56 -2.83 4.43 -1.52
CA LYS A 56 -3.85 4.11 -2.53
C LYS A 56 -3.24 3.31 -3.67
N HIS A 57 -3.72 2.09 -3.83
CA HIS A 57 -3.32 1.18 -4.89
C HIS A 57 -4.41 1.04 -5.96
N HIS A 58 -4.59 2.11 -6.74
CA HIS A 58 -5.59 2.19 -7.82
C HIS A 58 -4.94 2.45 -9.18
N ARG A 59 -5.74 2.37 -10.25
CA ARG A 59 -5.29 2.66 -11.63
C ARG A 59 -5.41 4.13 -12.01
N LYS A 60 -6.29 4.87 -11.34
CA LYS A 60 -6.54 6.28 -11.62
C LYS A 60 -5.83 7.13 -10.57
N PRO A 61 -5.33 8.31 -10.95
CA PRO A 61 -4.78 9.27 -9.98
C PRO A 61 -5.79 9.58 -8.88
N VAL A 62 -5.27 9.85 -7.69
CA VAL A 62 -6.08 10.26 -6.54
C VAL A 62 -6.59 11.68 -6.75
N GLY A 63 -7.90 11.85 -6.64
CA GLY A 63 -8.58 13.14 -6.73
C GLY A 63 -8.49 13.95 -5.44
N VAL A 64 -8.81 15.24 -5.55
CA VAL A 64 -8.77 16.18 -4.42
C VAL A 64 -9.76 15.81 -3.32
N ASP A 65 -10.82 15.05 -3.59
CA ASP A 65 -11.81 14.61 -2.61
C ASP A 65 -11.20 13.74 -1.49
N LYS A 66 -10.09 13.03 -1.77
CA LYS A 66 -9.45 12.13 -0.80
C LYS A 66 -8.44 12.78 0.12
N VAL A 67 -7.85 13.91 -0.29
CA VAL A 67 -6.82 14.57 0.54
C VAL A 67 -7.41 15.24 1.80
N PRO A 68 -8.60 15.88 1.76
CA PRO A 68 -9.30 16.38 2.94
C PRO A 68 -9.69 15.28 3.94
N GLU A 69 -9.99 14.06 3.48
CA GLU A 69 -10.29 12.93 4.37
C GLU A 69 -9.10 12.66 5.31
N LEU A 70 -7.88 12.54 4.74
CA LEU A 70 -6.65 12.38 5.52
C LEU A 70 -6.38 13.59 6.42
N ARG A 71 -6.61 14.81 5.91
CA ARG A 71 -6.43 16.04 6.68
C ARG A 71 -7.34 16.11 7.90
N GLY A 72 -8.56 15.59 7.79
CA GLY A 72 -9.52 15.46 8.88
C GLY A 72 -8.99 14.56 9.99
N VAL A 73 -8.45 13.39 9.64
CA VAL A 73 -7.82 12.47 10.60
C VAL A 73 -6.62 13.14 11.29
N MET A 74 -5.76 13.82 10.52
CA MET A 74 -4.65 14.58 11.09
C MET A 74 -5.11 15.62 12.13
N ALA A 75 -6.19 16.35 11.86
CA ALA A 75 -6.75 17.33 12.79
C ALA A 75 -7.26 16.66 14.08
N ALA A 76 -8.03 15.59 13.94
CA ALA A 76 -8.64 14.89 15.07
C ALA A 76 -7.60 14.30 16.05
N HIS A 77 -6.42 13.93 15.55
CA HIS A 77 -5.34 13.35 16.36
C HIS A 77 -4.21 14.34 16.69
N GLY A 78 -4.36 15.62 16.32
CA GLY A 78 -3.35 16.65 16.57
C GLY A 78 -2.01 16.39 15.88
N VAL A 79 -2.05 15.75 14.71
CA VAL A 79 -0.88 15.38 13.91
C VAL A 79 -0.64 16.44 12.83
N GLY A 80 0.58 16.99 12.78
CA GLY A 80 0.94 18.06 11.83
C GLY A 80 1.48 17.57 10.48
N ARG A 81 1.76 16.28 10.32
CA ARG A 81 2.39 15.71 9.11
C ARG A 81 1.63 14.49 8.61
N GLY A 82 1.23 14.53 7.34
CA GLY A 82 0.60 13.41 6.64
C GLY A 82 1.42 12.99 5.43
N GLN A 83 1.46 11.70 5.16
CA GLN A 83 2.09 11.11 3.98
C GLN A 83 1.00 10.40 3.18
N PHE A 84 0.83 10.79 1.91
CA PHE A 84 -0.15 10.16 1.04
C PHE A 84 0.58 9.52 -0.15
N PHE A 85 0.61 8.19 -0.16
CA PHE A 85 1.17 7.39 -1.24
C PHE A 85 0.11 6.96 -2.26
N SER A 86 0.42 7.04 -3.55
CA SER A 86 -0.43 6.53 -4.63
C SER A 86 0.37 5.89 -5.74
N THR A 87 0.05 4.66 -6.14
CA THR A 87 0.70 4.03 -7.31
C THR A 87 0.40 4.74 -8.63
N ALA A 88 -0.77 5.38 -8.73
CA ALA A 88 -1.20 6.10 -9.93
C ALA A 88 -0.98 7.62 -9.84
N GLY A 89 -0.31 8.11 -8.79
CA GLY A 89 -0.12 9.54 -8.54
C GLY A 89 -1.39 10.27 -8.12
N PHE A 90 -1.39 11.60 -8.30
CA PHE A 90 -2.39 12.54 -7.81
C PHE A 90 -2.81 13.49 -8.93
N THR A 91 -4.02 14.04 -8.84
CA THR A 91 -4.40 15.17 -9.71
C THR A 91 -3.69 16.46 -9.25
N PRO A 92 -3.50 17.46 -10.14
CA PRO A 92 -2.88 18.72 -9.76
C PRO A 92 -3.55 19.42 -8.57
N ASP A 93 -4.89 19.37 -8.51
CA ASP A 93 -5.65 19.95 -7.40
C ASP A 93 -5.43 19.20 -6.08
N ALA A 94 -5.31 17.87 -6.14
CA ALA A 94 -4.99 17.06 -4.97
C ALA A 94 -3.60 17.40 -4.41
N GLU A 95 -2.60 17.55 -5.29
CA GLU A 95 -1.26 17.95 -4.88
C GLU A 95 -1.23 19.39 -4.34
N ALA A 96 -1.96 20.31 -4.98
CA ALA A 96 -2.06 21.70 -4.52
C ALA A 96 -2.66 21.79 -3.11
N PHE A 97 -3.75 21.05 -2.89
CA PHE A 97 -4.36 20.95 -1.56
C PHE A 97 -3.41 20.30 -0.55
N ALA A 98 -2.75 19.19 -0.91
CA ALA A 98 -1.83 18.49 -0.02
C ALA A 98 -0.69 19.39 0.48
N ARG A 99 -0.04 20.12 -0.44
CA ARG A 99 1.08 21.02 -0.14
C ARG A 99 0.74 22.09 0.90
N THR A 100 -0.45 22.66 0.83
CA THR A 100 -0.88 23.72 1.76
C THR A 100 -1.45 23.18 3.08
N ASN A 101 -1.61 21.86 3.19
CA ASN A 101 -2.25 21.20 4.33
C ASN A 101 -1.33 20.22 5.09
N GLY A 102 -0.01 20.35 4.93
CA GLY A 102 0.95 19.53 5.67
C GLY A 102 0.96 18.06 5.23
N ILE A 103 0.51 17.77 4.01
CA ILE A 103 0.48 16.44 3.42
C ILE A 103 1.53 16.35 2.31
N ASN A 104 2.46 15.43 2.44
CA ASN A 104 3.41 15.10 1.39
C ASN A 104 2.84 13.98 0.51
N THR A 105 2.66 14.26 -0.78
CA THR A 105 2.25 13.27 -1.77
C THR A 105 3.46 12.52 -2.32
N LEU A 106 3.35 11.20 -2.48
CA LEU A 106 4.40 10.36 -3.06
C LEU A 106 3.78 9.39 -4.05
N ASP A 107 4.27 9.42 -5.29
CA ASP A 107 3.84 8.48 -6.33
C ASP A 107 4.74 7.23 -6.38
N GLY A 108 4.38 6.27 -7.23
CA GLY A 108 5.16 5.04 -7.40
C GLY A 108 6.62 5.30 -7.78
N ALA A 109 6.88 6.27 -8.66
CA ALA A 109 8.24 6.63 -9.05
C ALA A 109 9.04 7.24 -7.87
N GLY A 110 8.41 8.10 -7.08
CA GLY A 110 8.97 8.67 -5.87
C GLY A 110 9.30 7.60 -4.81
N LEU A 111 8.42 6.64 -4.58
CA LEU A 111 8.69 5.52 -3.66
C LEU A 111 9.88 4.69 -4.13
N LEU A 112 9.95 4.35 -5.42
CA LEU A 112 11.10 3.62 -5.97
C LEU A 112 12.41 4.39 -5.79
N LYS A 113 12.41 5.72 -5.99
CA LYS A 113 13.58 6.56 -5.72
C LYS A 113 13.99 6.54 -4.24
N LEU A 114 13.04 6.48 -3.30
CA LEU A 114 13.35 6.34 -1.88
C LEU A 114 13.98 4.97 -1.56
N ILE A 115 13.46 3.90 -2.17
CA ILE A 115 14.00 2.54 -2.02
C ILE A 115 15.43 2.46 -2.59
N GLN A 116 15.67 3.03 -3.77
CA GLN A 116 16.99 3.03 -4.42
C GLN A 116 18.08 3.76 -3.62
N ARG A 117 17.70 4.64 -2.69
CA ARG A 117 18.65 5.34 -1.79
C ARG A 117 19.05 4.51 -0.57
N ARG A 118 18.49 3.32 -0.40
CA ARG A 118 18.81 2.40 0.71
C ARG A 118 20.03 1.55 0.39
N THR A 119 20.64 0.99 1.43
CA THR A 119 21.70 -0.02 1.25
C THR A 119 21.15 -1.27 0.56
N ALA A 120 22.02 -2.08 -0.05
CA ALA A 120 21.60 -3.33 -0.70
C ALA A 120 20.82 -4.25 0.24
N GLN A 121 21.27 -4.37 1.49
CA GLN A 121 20.58 -5.15 2.52
C GLN A 121 19.17 -4.62 2.80
N GLN A 122 19.03 -3.31 3.02
CA GLN A 122 17.73 -2.68 3.23
C GLN A 122 16.79 -2.82 2.03
N GLN A 123 17.32 -2.75 0.80
CA GLN A 123 16.53 -2.98 -0.41
C GLN A 123 16.02 -4.42 -0.49
N ALA A 124 16.86 -5.40 -0.13
CA ALA A 124 16.49 -6.82 -0.11
C ALA A 124 15.38 -7.09 0.94
N GLU A 125 15.48 -6.50 2.12
CA GLU A 125 14.44 -6.57 3.16
C GLU A 125 13.10 -6.00 2.67
N LEU A 126 13.13 -4.83 2.02
CA LEU A 126 11.92 -4.21 1.47
C LEU A 126 11.31 -5.05 0.34
N LEU A 127 12.14 -5.64 -0.52
CA LEU A 127 11.69 -6.54 -1.57
C LEU A 127 11.01 -7.77 -0.97
N ALA A 128 11.62 -8.40 0.04
CA ALA A 128 11.06 -9.56 0.72
C ALA A 128 9.68 -9.25 1.32
N VAL A 129 9.50 -8.08 1.96
CA VAL A 129 8.19 -7.63 2.47
C VAL A 129 7.17 -7.45 1.35
N ALA A 130 7.59 -6.84 0.23
CA ALA A 130 6.71 -6.58 -0.91
C ALA A 130 6.25 -7.87 -1.61
N THR A 131 7.07 -8.92 -1.58
CA THR A 131 6.83 -10.18 -2.30
C THR A 131 6.51 -11.37 -1.39
N GLU A 132 6.12 -11.13 -0.14
CA GLU A 132 5.72 -12.16 0.80
C GLU A 132 4.41 -12.87 0.40
N ASP A 133 4.37 -14.20 0.55
CA ASP A 133 3.22 -15.07 0.29
C ASP A 133 2.60 -14.91 -1.11
N GLU A 134 1.26 -14.94 -1.20
CA GLU A 134 0.50 -14.64 -2.40
C GLU A 134 0.45 -13.11 -2.63
N TYR A 135 1.62 -12.49 -2.81
CA TYR A 135 1.79 -11.03 -2.92
C TYR A 135 0.99 -10.40 -4.06
N TRP A 136 0.71 -11.18 -5.11
CA TRP A 136 -0.04 -10.76 -6.30
C TRP A 136 -1.55 -10.93 -6.16
N ARG A 137 -1.99 -11.77 -5.21
CA ARG A 137 -3.41 -12.12 -5.03
C ARG A 137 -4.07 -11.12 -4.08
N PRO A 138 -5.09 -10.36 -4.53
CA PRO A 138 -5.70 -9.32 -3.73
C PRO A 138 -6.32 -9.84 -2.44
N THR A 139 -6.15 -9.07 -1.37
CA THR A 139 -6.90 -9.25 -0.15
C THR A 139 -8.23 -8.49 -0.22
N CYS A 140 -9.32 -9.04 0.31
CA CYS A 140 -10.61 -8.35 0.33
C CYS A 140 -10.55 -7.12 1.25
N ALA A 141 -10.74 -5.92 0.72
CA ALA A 141 -10.75 -4.69 1.52
C ALA A 141 -11.87 -4.66 2.59
N SER A 142 -12.95 -5.44 2.39
CA SER A 142 -14.10 -5.45 3.30
C SER A 142 -13.98 -6.45 4.46
N CYS A 143 -13.26 -7.56 4.30
CA CYS A 143 -13.19 -8.60 5.34
C CYS A 143 -11.84 -9.31 5.49
N GLY A 144 -10.82 -8.89 4.73
CA GLY A 144 -9.44 -9.32 4.94
C GLY A 144 -9.06 -10.72 4.42
N VAL A 145 -9.98 -11.50 3.84
CA VAL A 145 -9.62 -12.79 3.23
C VAL A 145 -9.08 -12.62 1.81
N LYS A 146 -8.18 -13.51 1.39
CA LYS A 146 -7.70 -13.55 -0.01
C LYS A 146 -8.86 -13.79 -0.97
N MET A 147 -8.92 -12.97 -2.03
CA MET A 147 -9.98 -13.06 -3.04
C MET A 147 -9.77 -14.27 -3.96
N ILE A 148 -10.84 -14.82 -4.51
CA ILE A 148 -10.81 -15.98 -5.40
C ILE A 148 -11.13 -15.50 -6.82
N GLU A 149 -10.41 -16.04 -7.80
CA GLU A 149 -10.70 -15.83 -9.21
C GLU A 149 -12.05 -16.47 -9.58
N ARG A 150 -12.94 -15.68 -10.18
CA ARG A 150 -14.26 -16.10 -10.59
C ARG A 150 -14.48 -15.74 -12.05
N THR A 151 -15.09 -16.66 -12.79
CA THR A 151 -15.48 -16.46 -14.19
C THR A 151 -17.00 -16.36 -14.28
N PRO A 152 -17.57 -15.30 -14.90
CA PRO A 152 -19.00 -15.20 -15.13
C PRO A 152 -19.53 -16.36 -15.98
N ARG A 153 -20.77 -16.80 -15.73
CA ARG A 153 -21.41 -17.88 -16.51
C ARG A 153 -21.75 -17.46 -17.94
N GLU A 154 -22.09 -16.19 -18.14
CA GLU A 154 -22.57 -15.65 -19.42
C GLU A 154 -21.50 -14.74 -20.04
N GLY A 155 -20.40 -15.31 -20.55
CA GLY A 155 -19.42 -14.59 -21.37
C GLY A 155 -18.93 -13.27 -20.75
N GLY A 156 -17.94 -13.32 -19.86
CA GLY A 156 -17.36 -12.13 -19.26
C GLY A 156 -15.92 -12.33 -18.83
N ARG A 157 -15.22 -11.21 -18.52
CA ARG A 157 -13.85 -11.27 -18.01
C ARG A 157 -13.83 -11.84 -16.59
N ALA A 158 -12.80 -12.63 -16.30
CA ALA A 158 -12.54 -13.09 -14.94
C ALA A 158 -12.37 -11.90 -13.98
N PHE A 159 -12.84 -12.07 -12.75
CA PHE A 159 -12.81 -11.05 -11.70
C PHE A 159 -12.42 -11.69 -10.36
N TRP A 160 -11.99 -10.86 -9.43
CA TRP A 160 -11.77 -11.27 -8.04
C TRP A 160 -13.09 -11.18 -7.28
N GLY A 161 -13.55 -12.28 -6.72
CA GLY A 161 -14.67 -12.29 -5.77
C GLY A 161 -14.21 -12.70 -4.37
N CYS A 162 -14.82 -12.15 -3.33
CA CYS A 162 -14.46 -12.51 -1.96
C CYS A 162 -14.58 -14.02 -1.70
N GLY A 163 -13.63 -14.58 -0.95
CA GLY A 163 -13.64 -15.98 -0.51
C GLY A 163 -14.79 -16.29 0.47
N ASN A 164 -15.26 -15.29 1.21
CA ASN A 164 -16.35 -15.41 2.18
C ASN A 164 -17.76 -15.25 1.58
N TYR A 165 -17.92 -15.24 0.25
CA TYR A 165 -19.23 -15.22 -0.38
C TYR A 165 -20.11 -16.39 0.11
N PRO A 166 -21.40 -16.19 0.44
CA PRO A 166 -22.20 -14.99 0.20
C PRO A 166 -22.16 -13.92 1.31
N ARG A 167 -21.49 -14.17 2.44
CA ARG A 167 -21.43 -13.26 3.60
C ARG A 167 -20.68 -11.95 3.29
N CYS A 168 -19.72 -12.01 2.37
CA CYS A 168 -19.07 -10.83 1.81
C CYS A 168 -19.18 -10.87 0.28
N ARG A 169 -19.78 -9.84 -0.31
CA ARG A 169 -20.06 -9.76 -1.76
C ARG A 169 -19.08 -8.88 -2.53
N SER A 170 -18.00 -8.44 -1.89
CA SER A 170 -17.01 -7.55 -2.51
C SER A 170 -16.33 -8.22 -3.71
N THR A 171 -16.19 -7.44 -4.78
CA THR A 171 -15.53 -7.85 -6.02
C THR A 171 -14.48 -6.82 -6.41
N LEU A 172 -13.47 -7.25 -7.16
CA LEU A 172 -12.47 -6.37 -7.78
C LEU A 172 -12.22 -6.82 -9.23
N PRO A 173 -11.99 -5.88 -10.17
CA PRO A 173 -11.58 -6.25 -11.51
C PRO A 173 -10.18 -6.88 -11.49
N MET A 174 -9.93 -7.87 -12.34
CA MET A 174 -8.57 -8.36 -12.55
C MET A 174 -7.71 -7.28 -13.24
N ARG A 175 -6.44 -7.17 -12.82
CA ARG A 175 -5.42 -6.42 -13.55
C ARG A 175 -4.92 -7.29 -14.70
N ALA A 176 -4.62 -6.66 -15.84
CA ALA A 176 -4.33 -7.36 -17.10
C ALA A 176 -3.04 -8.20 -17.05
N GLU A 177 -2.18 -7.97 -16.06
CA GLU A 177 -0.91 -8.66 -15.91
C GLU A 177 -0.93 -9.54 -14.66
N ARG A 178 -1.19 -10.83 -14.89
CA ARG A 178 -0.80 -11.89 -13.97
C ARG A 178 0.69 -12.11 -14.23
N PRO A 179 1.58 -12.10 -13.22
CA PRO A 179 2.84 -12.83 -13.38
C PRO A 179 2.45 -14.25 -13.82
N ARG A 180 3.05 -14.80 -14.89
CA ARG A 180 2.79 -16.20 -15.23
C ARG A 180 3.21 -17.02 -14.00
N ARG A 181 2.56 -18.16 -13.73
CA ARG A 181 2.94 -19.01 -12.57
C ARG A 181 4.46 -19.26 -12.51
N ALA A 182 5.06 -19.48 -13.68
CA ALA A 182 6.50 -19.61 -13.86
C ALA A 182 7.33 -18.35 -13.55
N ASP A 183 6.77 -17.14 -13.64
CA ASP A 183 7.46 -15.88 -13.30
C ASP A 183 7.42 -15.61 -11.78
N ALA A 184 6.34 -16.03 -11.08
CA ALA A 184 6.25 -15.95 -9.62
C ALA A 184 7.18 -16.96 -8.92
N GLU A 185 7.39 -18.13 -9.54
CA GLU A 185 8.32 -19.17 -9.06
C GLU A 185 9.80 -18.85 -9.39
N ARG A 186 10.06 -17.84 -10.24
CA ARG A 186 11.41 -17.50 -10.76
C ARG A 186 11.91 -16.13 -10.31
N MET A 187 11.11 -15.39 -9.52
CA MET A 187 11.60 -14.24 -8.77
C MET A 187 12.52 -14.76 -7.66
N PRO A 188 13.75 -14.22 -7.52
CA PRO A 188 14.72 -14.78 -6.61
C PRO A 188 14.13 -14.79 -5.20
N ALA A 189 14.15 -15.96 -4.57
CA ALA A 189 14.00 -16.03 -3.12
C ALA A 189 15.01 -15.05 -2.52
N ALA A 190 14.62 -14.34 -1.45
CA ALA A 190 15.46 -13.35 -0.76
C ALA A 190 16.77 -13.92 -0.16
N THR A 191 17.13 -15.16 -0.50
CA THR A 191 18.26 -15.93 0.01
C THR A 191 19.50 -15.94 -0.89
N ASP A 192 19.45 -15.45 -2.14
CA ASP A 192 20.61 -15.50 -3.06
C ASP A 192 21.31 -14.14 -3.27
N ILE A 193 21.55 -13.40 -2.18
CA ILE A 193 22.50 -12.27 -2.18
C ILE A 193 23.55 -12.51 -1.12
N GLY A 194 24.41 -13.49 -1.37
CA GLY A 194 25.55 -13.80 -0.52
C GLY A 194 26.54 -14.72 -1.21
N SER A 195 27.57 -14.13 -1.83
CA SER A 195 28.97 -14.59 -1.90
C SER A 195 29.64 -13.98 -3.13
N GLY A 196 30.47 -12.96 -2.90
CA GLY A 196 31.27 -12.28 -3.91
C GLY A 196 32.00 -11.10 -3.32
#